data_AF-A0A822Y2R7-F1
#
_entry.id   AF-A0A822Y2R7-F1
#
_cell.length_a   1.000
_cell.length_b   1.000
_cell.length_c   1.000
_cell.angle_alpha   90.00
_cell.angle_beta   90.00
_cell.angle_gamma   90.00
#
_symmetry.space_group_name_H-M   'P 1'
#
loop_
_entity.id
_entity.type
_entity.pdbx_description
1 polymer ?
#
loop_
_entity_poly.entity_id
_entity_poly.type
_entity_poly.pdbx_seq_one_letter_code
_entity_poly.pdbx_strand_id
1 'polypeptide(L)'
;MVEGKAVDVFWDLNAVKFNGETEPQSDYYVAVACKDKVVLLLNDLKKDAYRKIGCRPALIEPSLVSKKEHIFGKKKFISRVKFHEKGRLHEISIEFNNGSSSANTNSCVGGFDPEMEIK
;
A
#
# COMPACT_ATOMS: atom_id res chain seq x y z
N MET A 1 0.59 19.86 5.99
CA MET A 1 -0.18 20.82 5.18
C MET A 1 0.16 20.62 3.72
N VAL A 2 -0.83 20.66 2.83
CA VAL A 2 -0.63 20.65 1.37
C VAL A 2 -1.11 21.98 0.85
N GLU A 3 -0.24 22.76 0.19
CA GLU A 3 -0.57 24.13 -0.28
C GLU A 3 -1.16 25.04 0.82
N GLY A 4 -0.64 24.95 2.05
CA GLY A 4 -1.17 25.72 3.20
C GLY A 4 -2.53 25.25 3.73
N LYS A 5 -3.11 24.17 3.19
CA LYS A 5 -4.33 23.54 3.72
C LYS A 5 -3.95 22.45 4.71
N ALA A 6 -4.62 22.45 5.87
CA ALA A 6 -4.56 21.32 6.79
C ALA A 6 -5.18 20.08 6.14
N VAL A 7 -4.53 18.94 6.36
CA VAL A 7 -4.95 17.64 5.84
C VAL A 7 -4.84 16.67 6.99
N ASP A 8 -5.93 15.98 7.27
CA ASP A 8 -6.03 15.01 8.35
C ASP A 8 -6.05 13.60 7.78
N VAL A 9 -5.38 12.67 8.46
CA VAL A 9 -5.31 11.27 8.06
C VAL A 9 -5.94 10.43 9.16
N PHE A 10 -6.88 9.58 8.78
CA PHE A 10 -7.59 8.67 9.67
C PHE A 10 -7.39 7.24 9.22
N TRP A 11 -7.31 6.31 10.16
CA TRP A 11 -7.19 4.89 9.85
C TRP A 11 -7.81 4.03 10.94
N ASP A 12 -8.28 2.86 10.54
CA ASP A 12 -8.59 1.75 11.44
C ASP A 12 -7.93 0.51 10.86
N LEU A 13 -6.91 0.01 11.55
CA LEU A 13 -6.13 -1.17 11.16
C LEU A 13 -6.27 -2.30 12.19
N ASN A 14 -7.19 -2.16 13.16
CA ASN A 14 -7.24 -3.03 14.34
C ASN A 14 -7.66 -4.47 14.03
N ALA A 15 -8.51 -4.65 13.00
CA ALA A 15 -9.06 -5.94 12.61
C ALA A 15 -8.56 -6.40 11.23
N VAL A 16 -7.48 -5.78 10.72
CA VAL A 16 -7.04 -5.98 9.35
C VAL A 16 -6.66 -7.44 9.10
N LYS A 17 -7.12 -7.99 7.98
CA LYS A 17 -6.84 -9.37 7.59
C LYS A 17 -5.75 -9.43 6.54
N PHE A 18 -4.82 -10.36 6.73
CA PHE A 18 -3.76 -10.70 5.78
C PHE A 18 -3.88 -12.17 5.36
N ASN A 19 -3.56 -12.50 4.11
CA ASN A 19 -3.63 -13.86 3.57
C ASN A 19 -2.24 -14.51 3.43
N GLY A 20 -1.34 -14.27 4.38
CA GLY A 20 0.05 -14.77 4.32
C GLY A 20 1.00 -13.87 3.53
N GLU A 21 0.50 -12.77 2.95
CA GLU A 21 1.30 -11.73 2.31
C GLU A 21 1.29 -10.42 3.13
N THR A 22 2.13 -9.46 2.74
CA THR A 22 2.19 -8.13 3.36
C THR A 22 1.05 -7.20 2.93
N GLU A 23 0.25 -7.59 1.94
CA GLU A 23 -0.88 -6.79 1.47
C GLU A 23 -2.11 -7.03 2.35
N PRO A 24 -2.68 -5.99 2.98
CA PRO A 24 -3.92 -6.13 3.74
C PRO A 24 -5.09 -6.37 2.79
N GLN A 25 -5.99 -7.29 3.16
CA GLN A 25 -7.09 -7.74 2.29
C GLN A 25 -8.44 -7.13 2.62
N SER A 26 -8.75 -6.96 3.90
CA SER A 26 -10.09 -6.55 4.35
C SER A 26 -10.06 -6.00 5.77
N ASP A 27 -11.21 -5.51 6.21
CA ASP A 27 -11.48 -5.06 7.59
C ASP A 27 -10.56 -3.92 8.05
N TYR A 28 -10.28 -2.99 7.15
CA TYR A 28 -9.52 -1.78 7.47
C TYR A 28 -10.00 -0.57 6.66
N TYR A 29 -9.60 0.62 7.06
CA TYR A 29 -9.63 1.79 6.18
C TYR A 29 -8.43 2.70 6.42
N VAL A 30 -8.07 3.45 5.38
CA VAL A 30 -7.23 4.64 5.47
C VAL A 30 -7.96 5.75 4.72
N ALA A 31 -8.10 6.90 5.36
CA ALA A 31 -8.85 8.03 4.82
C ALA A 31 -8.04 9.32 4.96
N VAL A 32 -8.18 10.18 3.97
CA VAL A 32 -7.62 11.54 3.99
C VAL A 32 -8.77 12.52 3.93
N ALA A 33 -8.80 13.47 4.86
CA ALA A 33 -9.78 14.54 4.90
C ALA A 33 -9.13 15.91 4.75
N CYS A 34 -9.83 16.81 4.07
CA CYS A 34 -9.43 18.20 3.87
C CYS A 34 -10.67 19.07 3.70
N LYS A 35 -10.75 20.19 4.43
CA LYS A 35 -11.88 21.14 4.37
C LYS A 35 -13.26 20.47 4.49
N ASP A 36 -13.42 19.66 5.53
CA ASP A 36 -14.66 18.93 5.83
C ASP A 36 -15.10 17.94 4.72
N LYS A 37 -14.15 17.45 3.93
CA LYS A 37 -14.38 16.43 2.90
C LYS A 37 -13.39 15.30 3.00
N VAL A 38 -13.87 14.06 2.90
CA VAL A 38 -13.02 12.89 2.66
C VAL A 38 -12.66 12.86 1.18
N VAL A 39 -11.38 13.10 0.89
CA VAL A 39 -10.84 13.19 -0.49
C VAL A 39 -10.21 11.89 -0.97
N LEU A 40 -9.84 11.00 -0.04
CA LEU A 40 -9.39 9.65 -0.32
C LEU A 40 -9.95 8.73 0.76
N LEU A 41 -10.49 7.58 0.34
CA LEU A 41 -10.92 6.52 1.24
C LEU A 41 -10.58 5.18 0.63
N LEU A 42 -9.67 4.46 1.27
CA LEU A 42 -9.18 3.17 0.84
C LEU A 42 -9.87 2.05 1.62
N ASN A 43 -10.11 0.95 0.89
CA ASN A 43 -10.60 -0.34 1.38
C ASN A 43 -12.11 -0.41 1.72
N ASP A 44 -12.54 -1.38 2.54
CA ASP A 44 -13.90 -1.92 2.63
C ASP A 44 -14.75 -1.34 3.77
N LEU A 45 -14.13 -0.83 4.84
CA LEU A 45 -14.82 -0.19 5.99
C LEU A 45 -15.33 1.23 5.70
N LYS A 46 -15.84 1.49 4.49
CA LYS A 46 -16.19 2.85 4.03
C LYS A 46 -17.25 3.53 4.90
N LYS A 47 -18.30 2.79 5.27
CA LYS A 47 -19.40 3.31 6.10
C LYS A 47 -18.93 3.72 7.49
N ASP A 48 -18.07 2.91 8.09
CA ASP A 48 -17.52 3.17 9.42
C ASP A 48 -16.57 4.37 9.40
N ALA A 49 -15.76 4.49 8.35
CA ALA A 49 -14.89 5.63 8.13
C ALA A 49 -15.70 6.95 8.09
N TYR A 50 -16.74 7.04 7.24
CA TYR A 50 -17.57 8.25 7.17
C TYR A 50 -18.26 8.57 8.48
N ARG A 51 -18.78 7.55 9.18
CA ARG A 51 -19.42 7.74 10.50
C ARG A 51 -18.45 8.29 11.55
N LYS A 52 -17.21 7.77 11.59
CA LYS A 52 -16.19 8.18 12.57
C LYS A 52 -15.58 9.56 12.24
N ILE A 53 -15.33 9.84 10.96
CA ILE A 53 -14.68 11.08 10.52
C ILE A 53 -15.66 12.26 10.57
N GLY A 54 -16.95 12.04 10.30
CA GLY A 54 -17.97 13.09 10.31
C GLY A 54 -17.92 14.05 9.12
N CYS A 55 -16.97 13.88 8.20
CA CYS A 55 -16.88 14.65 6.96
C CYS A 55 -17.68 13.99 5.83
N ARG A 56 -18.16 14.81 4.89
CA ARG A 56 -18.84 14.32 3.68
C ARG A 56 -17.87 13.79 2.63
N PRO A 57 -18.32 12.95 1.67
CA PRO A 57 -17.51 12.57 0.50
C PRO A 57 -17.15 13.79 -0.36
N ALA A 58 -15.96 13.75 -0.99
CA ALA A 58 -15.63 14.67 -2.08
C ALA A 58 -16.49 14.40 -3.33
N LEU A 59 -16.66 15.43 -4.17
CA LEU A 59 -17.40 15.31 -5.44
C LEU A 59 -16.58 14.57 -6.52
N ILE A 60 -15.26 14.57 -6.39
CA ILE A 60 -14.34 13.97 -7.34
C ILE A 60 -13.77 12.73 -6.68
N GLU A 61 -13.88 11.60 -7.36
CA GLU A 61 -13.27 10.36 -6.90
C GLU A 61 -11.75 10.39 -7.12
N PRO A 62 -10.96 9.90 -6.15
CA PRO A 62 -9.51 9.84 -6.29
C PRO A 62 -9.11 8.78 -7.32
N SER A 63 -8.16 9.12 -8.19
CA SER A 63 -7.52 8.17 -9.11
C SER A 63 -6.14 7.78 -8.60
N LEU A 64 -5.80 6.49 -8.70
CA LEU A 64 -4.46 6.01 -8.38
C LEU A 64 -3.51 6.39 -9.53
N VAL A 65 -2.58 7.31 -9.27
CA VAL A 65 -1.58 7.73 -10.26
C VAL A 65 -0.29 6.92 -10.16
N SER A 66 0.16 6.63 -8.93
CA SER A 66 1.36 5.84 -8.68
C SER A 66 1.25 5.12 -7.33
N LYS A 67 1.96 4.00 -7.21
CA LYS A 67 2.12 3.23 -5.97
C LYS A 67 3.62 3.05 -5.73
N LYS A 68 4.10 3.43 -4.55
CA LYS A 68 5.49 3.20 -4.12
C LYS A 68 5.46 2.37 -2.84
N GLU A 69 6.17 1.25 -2.83
CA GLU A 69 6.26 0.35 -1.69
C GLU A 69 7.71 0.29 -1.22
N HIS A 70 7.94 0.40 0.09
CA HIS A 70 9.26 0.21 0.69
C HIS A 70 9.30 -1.18 1.32
N ILE A 71 10.22 -2.02 0.86
CA ILE A 71 10.33 -3.43 1.26
C ILE A 71 11.71 -3.64 1.87
N PHE A 72 11.76 -4.32 3.02
CA PHE A 72 13.00 -4.63 3.73
C PHE A 72 13.06 -6.12 4.07
N GLY A 73 14.25 -6.73 3.98
CA GLY A 73 14.54 -8.05 4.56
C GLY A 73 13.88 -9.28 3.91
N LYS A 74 13.18 -9.14 2.77
CA LYS A 74 12.56 -10.27 2.06
C LYS A 74 13.39 -10.67 0.84
N LYS A 75 13.71 -11.97 0.71
CA LYS A 75 14.32 -12.54 -0.50
C LYS A 75 13.38 -12.39 -1.71
N LYS A 76 12.08 -12.63 -1.50
CA LYS A 76 11.05 -12.46 -2.53
C LYS A 76 9.90 -11.62 -2.00
N PHE A 77 9.49 -10.65 -2.78
CA PHE A 77 8.30 -9.84 -2.57
C PHE A 77 7.31 -10.12 -3.69
N ILE A 78 6.03 -10.22 -3.34
CA ILE A 78 4.94 -10.41 -4.28
C ILE A 78 3.89 -9.36 -3.93
N SER A 79 3.35 -8.72 -4.95
CA SER A 79 2.29 -7.72 -4.85
C SER A 79 1.38 -7.86 -6.06
N ARG A 80 0.14 -7.39 -5.92
CA ARG A 80 -0.88 -7.55 -6.96
C ARG A 80 -1.40 -6.18 -7.37
N VAL A 81 -1.59 -5.99 -8.67
CA VAL A 81 -2.05 -4.71 -9.22
C VAL A 81 -2.99 -4.93 -10.41
N LYS A 82 -3.93 -4.00 -10.60
CA LYS A 82 -4.70 -3.88 -11.84
C LYS A 82 -4.15 -2.69 -12.63
N PHE A 83 -3.73 -2.91 -13.86
CA PHE A 83 -3.29 -1.82 -14.75
C PHE A 83 -4.43 -0.97 -15.29
N HIS A 84 -5.65 -1.51 -15.27
CA HIS A 84 -6.88 -0.84 -15.66
C HIS A 84 -8.01 -1.30 -14.73
N GLU A 85 -8.98 -0.43 -14.43
CA GLU A 85 -10.02 -0.67 -13.42
C GLU A 85 -10.84 -1.95 -13.69
N LYS A 86 -11.17 -2.19 -14.97
CA LYS A 86 -11.87 -3.40 -15.45
C LYS A 86 -10.92 -4.53 -15.87
N GLY A 87 -9.62 -4.35 -15.68
CA GLY A 87 -8.60 -5.33 -16.02
C GLY A 87 -8.52 -6.48 -15.01
N ARG A 88 -7.81 -7.54 -15.40
CA ARG A 88 -7.48 -8.63 -14.48
C ARG A 88 -6.46 -8.16 -13.44
N LEU A 89 -6.40 -8.89 -12.33
CA LEU A 89 -5.33 -8.75 -11.35
C LEU A 89 -4.04 -9.33 -11.95
N HIS A 90 -2.94 -8.59 -11.88
CA HIS A 90 -1.61 -9.03 -12.26
C HIS A 90 -0.77 -9.18 -11.00
N GLU A 91 -0.05 -10.29 -10.91
CA GLU A 91 0.97 -10.50 -9.88
C GLU A 91 2.30 -9.92 -10.37
N ILE A 92 2.97 -9.17 -9.51
CA ILE A 92 4.32 -8.66 -9.72
C ILE A 92 5.17 -9.22 -8.59
N SER A 93 6.26 -9.92 -8.95
CA SER A 93 7.21 -10.43 -7.97
C SER A 93 8.59 -9.80 -8.16
N ILE A 94 9.20 -9.39 -7.05
CA ILE A 94 10.58 -8.93 -6.99
C ILE A 94 11.35 -9.97 -6.19
N GLU A 95 12.35 -10.60 -6.79
CA GLU A 95 13.24 -11.53 -6.10
C GLU A 95 14.66 -10.98 -6.08
N PHE A 96 15.24 -10.92 -4.89
CA PHE A 96 16.62 -10.61 -4.68
C PHE A 96 17.44 -11.90 -4.72
N ASN A 97 18.27 -12.04 -5.76
CA ASN A 97 19.22 -13.14 -5.87
C ASN A 97 20.62 -12.64 -5.54
N ASN A 98 21.10 -12.93 -4.32
CA ASN A 98 22.51 -12.73 -4.02
C ASN A 98 23.29 -13.87 -4.67
N GLY A 99 24.21 -13.58 -5.58
CA GLY A 99 25.03 -14.58 -6.28
C GLY A 99 25.96 -15.44 -5.39
N SER A 100 25.84 -15.36 -4.06
CA SER A 100 26.58 -16.19 -3.12
C SER A 100 25.87 -17.53 -2.90
N SER A 101 26.40 -18.56 -3.52
CA SER A 101 26.15 -19.97 -3.22
C SER A 101 26.12 -20.20 -1.71
N SER A 102 25.07 -20.86 -1.22
CA SER A 102 25.03 -21.63 0.04
C SER A 102 25.89 -21.11 1.20
N ALA A 103 25.42 -20.12 1.96
CA ALA A 103 25.84 -19.98 3.36
C ALA A 103 24.70 -19.40 4.20
N ASN A 104 24.27 -20.22 5.15
CA ASN A 104 23.31 -19.92 6.18
C ASN A 104 23.91 -18.87 7.12
N THR A 105 23.59 -17.58 7.00
CA THR A 105 23.97 -16.59 8.02
C THR A 105 23.02 -15.39 8.05
N ASN A 106 22.44 -15.19 9.22
CA ASN A 106 21.91 -13.91 9.70
C ASN A 106 23.03 -12.86 9.67
N SER A 107 23.20 -12.11 8.58
CA SER A 107 23.98 -10.87 8.66
C SER A 107 23.58 -9.88 7.57
N CYS A 108 23.06 -8.75 8.03
CA CYS A 108 22.95 -7.51 7.29
C CYS A 108 24.37 -6.96 7.02
N VAL A 109 24.85 -7.00 5.78
CA VAL A 109 26.04 -6.25 5.37
C VAL A 109 25.80 -5.60 4.02
N GLY A 110 25.72 -4.28 4.07
CA GLY A 110 26.37 -3.34 3.14
C GLY A 110 26.11 -3.45 1.64
N GLY A 111 25.36 -2.47 1.12
CA GLY A 111 25.71 -1.75 -0.11
C GLY A 111 25.82 -2.58 -1.39
N PHE A 112 24.68 -3.03 -1.92
CA PHE A 112 24.58 -3.43 -3.32
C PHE A 112 23.29 -2.86 -3.90
N ASP A 113 23.40 -2.31 -5.11
CA ASP A 113 22.26 -1.84 -5.90
C ASP A 113 21.76 -3.05 -6.69
N PRO A 114 20.66 -3.70 -6.28
CA PRO A 114 20.18 -4.91 -6.96
C PRO A 114 19.73 -4.55 -8.38
N GLU A 115 20.28 -5.24 -9.37
CA GLU A 115 19.83 -5.14 -10.76
C GLU A 115 18.38 -5.66 -10.85
N MET A 116 17.46 -4.75 -11.18
CA MET A 116 16.03 -5.06 -11.29
C MET A 116 15.75 -5.67 -12.67
N GLU A 117 15.78 -7.00 -12.78
CA GLU A 117 15.29 -7.68 -13.98
C GLU A 117 13.75 -7.64 -14.03
N ILE A 118 13.20 -7.02 -15.08
CA ILE A 118 11.77 -7.11 -15.40
C ILE A 118 11.59 -8.30 -16.37
N LYS A 119 10.95 -9.37 -15.92
CA LYS A 119 10.56 -10.53 -16.74
C LYS A 119 9.10 -10.47 -17.16
#